data_AF-A0A2M8TYQ3-F1
#
_entry.id   AF-A0A2M8TYQ3-F1
#
_cell.length_a   1.000
_cell.length_b   1.000
_cell.length_c   1.000
_cell.angle_alpha   90.00
_cell.angle_beta   90.00
_cell.angle_gamma   90.00
#
_symmetry.space_group_name_H-M   'P 1'
#
loop_
_entity.id
_entity.type
_entity.pdbx_description
1 polymer ?
#
loop_
_entity_poly.entity_id
_entity_poly.type
_entity_poly.pdbx_seq_one_letter_code
_entity_poly.pdbx_strand_id
1 'polypeptide(L)'
;MVVSHVPVVPGAVIRSRPIGALKMEDEAGGDEKIIAVPVDKLHPFYTNVATYQDLPASLIEQIEHFFVHYKDLEKGKFVKSAGWVGPDEAARMITDGIVRAAGIR
;
A
#
# COMPACT_ATOMS: atom_id res chain seq x y z
N MET A 1 -1.74 3.01 -0.11
CA MET A 1 -1.17 3.96 -1.08
C MET A 1 -1.75 3.68 -2.46
N VAL A 2 -2.20 4.72 -3.17
CA VAL A 2 -2.72 4.58 -4.54
C VAL A 2 -1.71 5.19 -5.50
N VAL A 3 -1.20 4.40 -6.44
CA VAL A 3 -0.23 4.85 -7.46
C VAL A 3 -0.98 5.58 -8.57
N SER A 4 -0.52 6.80 -8.90
CA SER A 4 -1.08 7.65 -9.94
C SER A 4 0.00 8.58 -10.47
N HIS A 5 -0.07 8.95 -11.76
CA HIS A 5 0.82 9.97 -12.34
C HIS A 5 0.46 11.39 -11.95
N VAL A 6 -0.78 11.61 -11.52
CA VAL A 6 -1.27 12.92 -11.09
C VAL A 6 -1.69 12.87 -9.62
N PRO A 7 -1.34 13.91 -8.83
CA PRO A 7 -1.83 14.02 -7.46
C PRO A 7 -3.36 14.06 -7.41
N VAL A 8 -3.93 13.45 -6.37
CA VAL A 8 -5.35 13.50 -6.08
C VAL A 8 -5.59 14.48 -4.94
N VAL A 9 -6.59 15.34 -5.08
CA VAL A 9 -6.93 16.34 -4.05
C VAL A 9 -7.34 15.66 -2.73
N PRO A 10 -6.89 16.17 -1.56
CA PRO A 10 -7.32 15.63 -0.27
C PRO A 10 -8.86 15.64 -0.13
N GLY A 11 -9.40 14.56 0.46
CA GLY A 11 -10.84 14.37 0.64
C GLY A 11 -11.57 13.69 -0.52
N ALA A 12 -10.91 13.49 -1.67
CA ALA A 12 -11.48 12.72 -2.77
C ALA A 12 -11.52 11.20 -2.49
N VAL A 13 -12.49 10.52 -3.11
CA VAL A 13 -12.61 9.05 -3.07
C VAL A 13 -12.24 8.48 -4.42
N ILE A 14 -11.31 7.53 -4.45
CA ILE A 14 -10.86 6.87 -5.67
C ILE A 14 -11.10 5.36 -5.61
N ARG A 15 -11.84 4.84 -6.59
CA ARG A 15 -12.05 3.39 -6.70
C ARG A 15 -10.78 2.75 -7.26
N SER A 16 -10.16 1.90 -6.44
CA SER A 16 -8.85 1.29 -6.72
C SER A 16 -8.90 -0.22 -6.48
N ARG A 17 -7.93 -0.94 -7.05
CA ARG A 17 -7.74 -2.38 -6.84
C ARG A 17 -6.35 -2.64 -6.24
N PRO A 18 -6.24 -3.50 -5.22
CA PRO A 18 -4.95 -3.82 -4.60
C PRO A 18 -4.07 -4.61 -5.58
N ILE A 19 -2.77 -4.35 -5.53
CA ILE A 19 -1.74 -5.06 -6.31
C ILE A 19 -0.64 -5.65 -5.42
N GLY A 20 -0.71 -5.43 -4.11
CA GLY A 20 0.25 -5.93 -3.14
C GLY A 20 0.20 -5.11 -1.85
N ALA A 21 1.11 -5.41 -0.93
CA ALA A 21 1.30 -4.61 0.26
C ALA A 21 2.78 -4.62 0.69
N LEU A 22 3.22 -3.51 1.26
CA LEU A 22 4.48 -3.42 1.99
C LEU A 22 4.18 -3.68 3.47
N LYS A 23 4.76 -4.73 4.04
CA LYS A 23 4.66 -5.05 5.47
C LYS A 23 5.79 -4.36 6.20
N MET A 24 5.47 -3.74 7.33
CA MET A 24 6.44 -3.03 8.15
C MET A 24 6.17 -3.27 9.62
N GLU A 25 7.17 -2.96 10.44
CA GLU A 25 7.06 -2.86 11.88
C GLU A 25 7.51 -1.47 12.31
N ASP A 26 6.69 -0.80 13.10
CA ASP A 26 7.01 0.50 13.71
C ASP A 26 6.94 0.43 15.25
N GLU A 27 7.07 1.57 15.91
CA GLU A 27 7.07 1.66 17.37
C GLU A 27 5.80 1.10 18.05
N ALA A 28 4.69 0.98 17.31
CA ALA A 28 3.39 0.51 17.80
C ALA A 28 3.08 -0.94 17.38
N GLY A 29 3.95 -1.58 16.60
CA GLY A 29 3.81 -2.97 16.16
C GLY A 29 3.74 -3.11 14.64
N GLY A 30 2.95 -4.07 14.16
CA GLY A 30 2.79 -4.32 12.72
C GLY A 30 2.03 -3.18 12.03
N ASP A 31 2.57 -2.71 10.90
CA ASP A 31 1.98 -1.70 10.04
C ASP A 31 2.05 -2.15 8.56
N GLU A 32 0.90 -2.42 7.96
CA GLU A 32 0.81 -2.79 6.56
C GLU A 32 0.33 -1.65 5.67
N LYS A 33 1.03 -1.41 4.57
CA LYS A 33 0.67 -0.43 3.54
C LYS A 33 0.24 -1.16 2.28
N ILE A 34 -1.07 -1.31 2.07
CA ILE A 34 -1.63 -1.82 0.81
C ILE A 34 -1.24 -0.87 -0.32
N ILE A 35 -0.72 -1.42 -1.42
CA ILE A 35 -0.48 -0.71 -2.67
C ILE A 35 -1.59 -1.05 -3.64
N ALA A 36 -2.15 -0.01 -4.26
CA ALA A 36 -3.26 -0.14 -5.19
C ALA A 36 -3.07 0.76 -6.40
N VAL A 37 -3.76 0.41 -7.49
CA VAL A 37 -3.89 1.25 -8.69
C VAL A 37 -5.38 1.55 -8.94
N PRO A 38 -5.72 2.66 -9.61
CA PRO A 38 -7.08 2.91 -10.06
C PRO A 38 -7.65 1.73 -10.84
N VAL A 39 -8.96 1.49 -10.73
CA VAL A 39 -9.62 0.48 -11.57
C VAL A 39 -9.56 0.88 -13.04
N ASP A 40 -9.54 -0.11 -13.92
CA ASP A 40 -9.43 0.06 -15.37
C ASP A 40 -10.52 0.98 -15.96
N LYS A 41 -11.76 0.90 -15.44
CA LYS A 41 -12.88 1.79 -15.85
C LYS A 41 -12.58 3.27 -15.58
N LEU A 42 -11.74 3.58 -14.59
CA LEU A 42 -11.36 4.93 -14.23
C LEU A 42 -10.10 5.36 -15.00
N HIS A 43 -9.11 4.48 -15.12
CA HIS A 43 -7.86 4.76 -15.82
C HIS A 43 -7.23 3.49 -16.41
N PRO A 44 -7.25 3.29 -17.75
CA PRO A 44 -6.78 2.06 -18.38
C PRO A 44 -5.24 1.92 -18.41
N PHE A 45 -4.49 2.96 -18.01
CA PHE A 45 -3.02 2.91 -18.00
C PHE A 45 -2.47 1.73 -17.18
N TYR A 46 -3.15 1.37 -16.10
CA TYR A 46 -2.72 0.30 -15.20
C TYR A 46 -3.33 -1.07 -15.54
N THR A 47 -4.03 -1.25 -16.66
CA THR A 47 -4.72 -2.51 -16.99
C THR A 47 -3.82 -3.75 -16.89
N ASN A 48 -2.55 -3.64 -17.26
CA ASN A 48 -1.58 -4.74 -17.22
C ASN A 48 -0.79 -4.86 -15.90
N VAL A 49 -1.16 -4.11 -14.86
CA VAL A 49 -0.49 -4.14 -13.55
C VAL A 49 -1.32 -4.99 -12.61
N ALA A 50 -1.05 -6.29 -12.52
CA ALA A 50 -1.77 -7.23 -11.64
C ALA A 50 -1.13 -7.32 -10.25
N THR A 51 0.18 -7.15 -10.18
CA THR A 51 0.96 -7.20 -8.93
C THR A 51 1.93 -6.02 -8.83
N TYR A 52 2.45 -5.73 -7.63
CA TYR A 52 3.39 -4.62 -7.43
C TYR A 52 4.68 -4.78 -8.25
N GLN A 53 5.08 -6.01 -8.57
CA GLN A 53 6.23 -6.30 -9.43
C GLN A 53 6.01 -5.91 -10.90
N ASP A 54 4.77 -5.63 -11.32
CA ASP A 54 4.48 -5.13 -12.67
C ASP A 54 4.72 -3.61 -12.78
N LEU A 55 4.98 -2.94 -11.66
CA LEU A 55 5.46 -1.55 -11.65
C LEU A 55 6.99 -1.51 -11.81
N PRO A 56 7.56 -0.37 -12.25
CA PRO A 56 9.00 -0.20 -12.28
C PRO A 56 9.64 -0.49 -10.91
N ALA A 57 10.65 -1.35 -10.87
CA ALA A 57 11.32 -1.73 -9.62
C ALA A 57 11.84 -0.50 -8.84
N SER A 58 12.36 0.51 -9.55
CA SER A 58 12.80 1.76 -8.93
C SER A 58 11.69 2.52 -8.20
N LEU A 59 10.44 2.45 -8.67
CA LEU A 59 9.30 3.03 -7.96
C LEU A 59 9.01 2.26 -6.67
N ILE A 60 9.05 0.93 -6.71
CA ILE A 60 8.84 0.06 -5.55
C ILE A 60 9.92 0.31 -4.49
N GLU A 61 11.20 0.38 -4.89
CA GLU A 61 12.31 0.71 -4.02
C GLU A 61 12.18 2.12 -3.41
N GLN A 62 11.76 3.12 -4.19
CA GLN A 62 11.51 4.47 -3.69
C GLN A 62 10.40 4.52 -2.64
N ILE A 63 9.31 3.76 -2.86
CA ILE A 63 8.19 3.64 -1.91
C ILE A 63 8.68 3.05 -0.59
N GLU A 64 9.41 1.93 -0.66
CA GLU A 64 9.94 1.26 0.52
C GLU A 64 10.93 2.15 1.28
N HIS A 65 11.88 2.75 0.57
CA HIS A 65 12.83 3.69 1.16
C HIS A 65 12.13 4.85 1.85
N PHE A 66 11.10 5.44 1.22
CA PHE A 66 10.32 6.52 1.84
C PHE A 66 9.75 6.09 3.20
N PHE A 67 9.06 4.94 3.26
CA PHE A 67 8.44 4.50 4.51
C PHE A 67 9.43 4.06 5.58
N VAL A 68 10.59 3.51 5.18
CA VAL A 68 11.64 3.14 6.14
C VAL A 68 12.26 4.38 6.79
N HIS A 69 12.40 5.49 6.04
CA HIS A 69 13.18 6.65 6.49
C HIS A 69 12.38 7.89 6.89
N TYR A 70 11.09 8.00 6.54
CA TYR A 70 10.33 9.26 6.75
C TYR A 70 10.23 9.69 8.23
N LYS A 71 10.36 8.74 9.16
CA LYS A 71 10.33 8.95 10.61
C LYS A 71 11.72 9.12 11.25
N ASP A 72 12.82 9.09 10.49
CA ASP A 72 14.19 9.04 11.06
C ASP A 72 14.52 10.20 12.01
N LEU A 73 13.89 11.36 11.81
CA LEU A 73 14.10 12.56 12.63
C LEU A 73 13.07 12.70 13.76
N GLU A 74 12.11 11.78 13.85
CA GLU A 74 11.12 11.74 14.93
C GLU A 74 11.69 10.94 16.12
N LYS A 75 11.99 11.64 17.23
CA LYS A 75 12.61 11.03 18.41
C LYS A 75 11.80 9.84 18.93
N GLY A 76 12.47 8.68 19.02
CA GLY A 76 11.89 7.45 19.57
C GLY A 76 11.03 6.66 18.58
N LYS A 77 10.93 7.09 17.32
CA LYS A 77 10.23 6.32 16.27
C LYS A 77 11.22 5.56 15.40
N PHE A 78 10.74 4.47 14.82
CA PHE A 78 11.48 3.69 13.83
C PHE A 78 10.49 3.06 12.85
N VAL A 79 10.99 2.66 11.69
CA VAL A 79 10.27 1.76 10.78
C VAL A 79 11.24 0.72 10.28
N LYS A 80 10.81 -0.54 10.25
CA LYS A 80 11.55 -1.64 9.63
C LYS A 80 10.69 -2.26 8.54
N SER A 81 11.26 -2.46 7.37
CA SER A 81 10.61 -3.26 6.33
C SER A 81 10.57 -4.74 6.75
N ALA A 82 9.40 -5.35 6.63
CA ALA A 82 9.17 -6.78 6.73
C ALA A 82 8.91 -7.41 5.34
N GLY A 83 9.16 -6.65 4.28
CA GLY A 83 9.09 -7.09 2.89
C GLY A 83 7.73 -6.91 2.23
N TRP A 84 7.71 -7.25 0.94
CA TRP A 84 6.56 -7.10 0.07
C TRP A 84 5.75 -8.38 -0.08
N VAL A 85 4.43 -8.26 -0.15
CA VAL A 85 3.51 -9.37 -0.40
C VAL A 85 2.61 -9.10 -1.60
N GLY A 86 2.17 -10.18 -2.26
CA GLY A 86 1.37 -10.13 -3.46
C GLY A 86 -0.10 -9.72 -3.23
N PRO A 87 -0.88 -9.57 -4.33
CA PRO A 87 -2.25 -9.09 -4.30
C PRO A 87 -3.19 -9.96 -3.46
N ASP A 88 -3.00 -11.28 -3.42
CA ASP A 88 -3.85 -12.19 -2.64
C ASP A 88 -3.73 -11.95 -1.14
N GLU A 89 -2.51 -11.70 -0.64
CA GLU A 89 -2.31 -11.37 0.77
C GLU A 89 -2.86 -9.99 1.10
N ALA A 90 -2.67 -9.01 0.20
CA ALA A 90 -3.28 -7.70 0.35
C ALA A 90 -4.81 -7.77 0.40
N ALA A 91 -5.43 -8.61 -0.43
CA ALA A 91 -6.87 -8.84 -0.42
C ALA A 91 -7.35 -9.49 0.89
N ARG A 92 -6.58 -10.45 1.44
CA ARG A 92 -6.85 -11.01 2.78
C ARG A 92 -6.78 -9.93 3.85
N MET A 93 -5.73 -9.12 3.88
CA MET A 93 -5.58 -8.01 4.84
C MET A 93 -6.78 -7.04 4.82
N ILE A 94 -7.27 -6.69 3.62
CA ILE A 94 -8.48 -5.86 3.44
C ILE A 94 -9.70 -6.56 4.04
N THR A 95 -9.90 -7.83 3.70
CA THR A 95 -11.06 -8.61 4.15
C THR A 95 -11.07 -8.74 5.66
N ASP A 96 -9.93 -9.09 6.27
CA ASP A 96 -9.78 -9.18 7.71
C ASP A 96 -10.03 -7.81 8.39
N GLY A 97 -9.57 -6.73 7.77
CA GLY A 97 -9.85 -5.36 8.22
C GLY A 97 -11.36 -5.04 8.22
N ILE A 98 -12.08 -5.43 7.17
CA ILE A 98 -13.54 -5.28 7.06
C ILE A 98 -14.25 -6.08 8.17
N VAL A 99 -13.85 -7.33 8.38
CA VAL A 99 -14.42 -8.22 9.41
C VAL A 99 -14.21 -7.63 10.81
N ARG A 100 -12.99 -7.20 11.14
CA ARG A 100 -12.67 -6.53 12.41
C ARG A 100 -13.50 -5.26 12.61
N ALA A 101 -13.61 -4.42 11.58
CA ALA A 101 -14.39 -3.19 11.65
C ALA A 101 -15.90 -3.45 11.83
N ALA A 102 -16.42 -4.54 11.27
CA ALA A 102 -17.80 -4.95 11.44
C ALA A 102 -18.09 -5.63 12.79
N GLY A 103 -17.07 -5.91 13.61
CA GLY A 103 -17.22 -6.60 14.89
C GLY A 103 -17.61 -8.08 14.77
N ILE A 104 -17.45 -8.65 13.57
CA ILE A 104 -17.73 -10.05 13.30
C ILE A 104 -16.49 -10.84 13.75
N ARG A 105 -16.66 -11.74 14.74
CA ARG A 105 -15.59 -12.63 15.22
C ARG A 105 -15.55 -13.92 14.42
#